data_AF-A0A5C9B127-F1
#
_entry.id   AF-A0A5C9B127-F1
#
_cell.length_a   1.000
_cell.length_b   1.000
_cell.length_c   1.000
_cell.angle_alpha   90.00
_cell.angle_beta   90.00
_cell.angle_gamma   90.00
#
_symmetry.space_group_name_H-M   'P 1'
#
loop_
_entity.id
_entity.type
_entity.pdbx_description
1 polymer ?
#
loop_
_entity_poly.entity_id
_entity_poly.type
_entity_poly.pdbx_seq_one_letter_code
_entity_poly.pdbx_strand_id
1 'polypeptide(L)'
;MVWVNHAAADACAPFIEEHPAWASASFRPHDSAFESCSVDEARYRRVITDWLQQRPATRPDVTTLALGRAVNFPWISRFLADTALRNPDWAVGVARTRIGERDQLARPVLHDPALLQRLAAPFAGSRHAVIGLSYEKVLFGRADIHASPPASPLTSQAAAVMVPYDAQLWLRLAPRNSLAPTAE
;
A
#
# COMPACT_ATOMS: atom_id res chain seq x y z
N MET A 1 7.39 40.33 -0.04
CA MET A 1 7.48 39.61 -1.33
C MET A 1 8.05 38.23 -1.02
N VAL A 2 7.18 37.27 -0.73
CA VAL A 2 7.59 35.90 -0.35
C VAL A 2 7.60 35.07 -1.61
N TRP A 3 8.77 34.57 -1.96
CA TRP A 3 8.95 33.64 -3.07
C TRP A 3 8.31 32.31 -2.66
N VAL A 4 7.14 32.01 -3.25
CA VAL A 4 6.59 30.67 -3.21
C VAL A 4 7.42 29.85 -4.17
N ASN A 5 8.40 29.09 -3.64
CA ASN A 5 9.02 28.00 -4.39
C ASN A 5 7.94 26.96 -4.68
N HIS A 6 7.24 27.13 -5.80
CA HIS A 6 6.65 26.02 -6.52
C HIS A 6 7.81 25.17 -7.01
N ALA A 7 8.27 24.23 -6.17
CA ALA A 7 8.98 23.08 -6.69
C ALA A 7 8.07 22.47 -7.76
N ALA A 8 8.56 22.45 -8.99
CA ALA A 8 7.86 21.85 -10.11
C ALA A 8 7.43 20.43 -9.71
N ALA A 9 6.18 20.07 -10.01
CA ALA A 9 5.72 18.70 -9.97
C ALA A 9 6.46 17.93 -11.07
N ASP A 10 7.70 17.52 -10.80
CA ASP A 10 8.51 16.77 -11.76
C ASP A 10 7.87 15.39 -12.02
N ALA A 11 7.43 15.24 -13.28
CA ALA A 11 7.44 14.07 -14.17
C ALA A 11 6.98 12.67 -13.71
N CYS A 12 6.46 12.44 -12.49
CA CYS A 12 5.99 11.10 -12.11
C CYS A 12 4.84 10.62 -13.04
N ALA A 13 5.15 9.66 -13.91
CA ALA A 13 4.25 9.03 -14.87
C ALA A 13 4.04 7.55 -14.52
N PRO A 14 3.27 7.24 -13.46
CA PRO A 14 3.09 5.87 -13.02
C PRO A 14 2.35 5.01 -14.05
N PHE A 15 2.77 3.76 -14.19
CA PHE A 15 2.18 2.80 -15.12
C PHE A 15 2.20 1.38 -14.54
N ILE A 16 1.49 0.46 -15.20
CA ILE A 16 1.55 -0.97 -14.90
C ILE A 16 2.44 -1.66 -15.93
N GLU A 17 3.51 -2.27 -15.45
CA GLU A 17 4.37 -3.14 -16.23
C GLU A 17 3.88 -4.59 -16.10
N GLU A 18 3.51 -5.22 -17.20
CA GLU A 18 3.08 -6.61 -17.19
C GLU A 18 4.22 -7.59 -17.45
N HIS A 19 4.14 -8.72 -16.78
CA HIS A 19 5.05 -9.83 -16.95
C HIS A 19 4.29 -11.12 -17.28
N PRO A 20 3.87 -11.32 -18.55
CA PRO A 20 2.97 -12.41 -18.93
C PRO A 20 3.52 -13.80 -18.62
N ALA A 21 4.84 -13.99 -18.71
CA ALA A 21 5.50 -15.27 -18.43
C ALA A 21 5.33 -15.74 -16.98
N TRP A 22 5.03 -14.83 -16.05
CA TRP A 22 4.87 -15.13 -14.62
C TRP A 22 3.46 -14.81 -14.09
N ALA A 23 2.50 -14.58 -14.99
CA ALA A 23 1.12 -14.19 -14.64
C ALA A 23 1.08 -13.05 -13.60
N SER A 24 1.99 -12.09 -13.73
CA SER A 24 2.18 -11.01 -12.75
C SER A 24 2.26 -9.64 -13.44
N ALA A 25 2.09 -8.60 -12.64
CA ALA A 25 2.29 -7.22 -13.05
C ALA A 25 2.97 -6.44 -11.92
N SER A 26 3.56 -5.29 -12.25
CA SER A 26 4.20 -4.37 -11.31
C SER A 26 3.67 -2.96 -11.51
N PHE A 27 3.22 -2.33 -10.44
CA PHE A 27 3.00 -0.89 -10.39
C PHE A 27 4.35 -0.20 -10.35
N ARG A 28 4.62 0.65 -11.35
CA ARG A 28 5.85 1.43 -11.47
C ARG A 28 5.53 2.90 -11.20
N PRO A 29 6.06 3.51 -10.13
CA PRO A 29 5.87 4.94 -9.86
C PRO A 29 6.52 5.86 -10.92
N HIS A 30 7.56 5.36 -11.59
CA HIS A 30 8.31 6.01 -12.68
C HIS A 30 8.90 4.93 -13.61
N ASP A 31 9.33 5.32 -14.82
CA ASP A 31 10.10 4.47 -15.73
C ASP A 31 11.57 4.26 -15.30
N SER A 32 12.04 5.08 -14.34
CA SER A 32 13.39 5.06 -13.81
C SER A 32 13.38 4.39 -12.45
N ALA A 33 14.24 3.40 -12.26
CA ALA A 33 14.38 2.71 -10.99
C ALA A 33 15.04 3.57 -9.89
N PHE A 34 15.62 4.71 -10.27
CA PHE A 34 16.36 5.60 -9.36
C PHE A 34 15.54 6.80 -8.89
N GLU A 35 14.40 7.07 -9.53
CA GLU A 35 13.54 8.19 -9.18
C GLU A 35 12.50 7.79 -8.12
N SER A 36 12.42 8.58 -7.05
CA SER A 36 11.43 8.38 -5.99
C SER A 36 10.18 9.21 -6.28
N CYS A 37 9.10 8.53 -6.65
CA CYS A 37 7.80 9.15 -6.90
C CYS A 37 6.79 8.82 -5.82
N SER A 38 6.20 9.87 -5.24
CA SER A 38 5.04 9.74 -4.36
C SER A 38 3.75 9.62 -5.18
N VAL A 39 2.96 8.61 -4.90
CA VAL A 39 1.70 8.30 -5.56
C VAL A 39 0.55 8.42 -4.58
N ASP A 40 -0.30 9.42 -4.78
CA ASP A 40 -1.54 9.55 -4.00
C ASP A 40 -2.56 8.46 -4.36
N GLU A 41 -3.60 8.31 -3.53
CA GLU A 41 -4.60 7.25 -3.70
C GLU A 41 -5.42 7.42 -4.98
N ALA A 42 -5.71 8.65 -5.39
CA ALA A 42 -6.49 8.91 -6.60
C ALA A 42 -5.71 8.51 -7.86
N ARG A 43 -4.40 8.80 -7.88
CA ARG A 43 -3.48 8.40 -8.95
C ARG A 43 -3.26 6.90 -8.98
N TYR A 44 -3.09 6.25 -7.82
CA TYR A 44 -3.07 4.79 -7.71
C TYR A 44 -4.31 4.15 -8.35
N ARG A 45 -5.51 4.64 -7.96
CA ARG A 45 -6.78 4.12 -8.47
C ARG A 45 -6.89 4.28 -9.98
N ARG A 46 -6.60 5.49 -10.48
CA ARG A 46 -6.66 5.81 -11.91
C ARG A 46 -5.76 4.89 -12.74
N VAL A 47 -4.49 4.76 -12.38
CA VAL A 47 -3.51 3.95 -13.13
C VAL A 47 -3.96 2.49 -13.23
N ILE A 48 -4.46 1.91 -12.14
CA ILE A 48 -4.93 0.53 -12.14
C ILE A 48 -6.23 0.39 -12.95
N THR A 49 -7.19 1.29 -12.77
CA THR A 49 -8.44 1.26 -13.52
C THR A 49 -8.20 1.40 -15.02
N ASP A 50 -7.37 2.36 -15.44
CA ASP A 50 -7.03 2.58 -16.86
C ASP A 50 -6.34 1.35 -17.45
N TRP A 51 -5.39 0.76 -16.73
CA TRP A 51 -4.73 -0.49 -17.13
C TRP A 51 -5.73 -1.64 -17.30
N LEU A 52 -6.63 -1.84 -16.34
CA LEU A 52 -7.65 -2.90 -16.40
C LEU A 52 -8.63 -2.71 -17.56
N GLN A 53 -9.01 -1.46 -17.88
CA GLN A 53 -9.91 -1.14 -18.99
C GLN A 53 -9.26 -1.35 -20.36
N GLN A 54 -7.97 -1.05 -20.48
CA GLN A 54 -7.22 -1.19 -21.73
C GLN A 54 -6.74 -2.64 -21.98
N ARG A 55 -6.82 -3.50 -20.96
CA ARG A 55 -6.35 -4.89 -21.03
C ARG A 55 -7.25 -5.74 -21.96
N PRO A 56 -6.70 -6.32 -23.05
CA PRO A 56 -7.47 -7.19 -23.93
C PRO A 56 -8.03 -8.41 -23.19
N ALA A 57 -9.28 -8.80 -23.48
CA ALA A 57 -9.90 -9.97 -22.87
C ALA A 57 -9.13 -11.28 -23.16
N THR A 58 -8.42 -11.34 -24.29
CA THR A 58 -7.58 -12.48 -24.71
C THR A 58 -6.27 -12.62 -23.93
N ARG A 59 -5.85 -11.59 -23.19
CA ARG A 59 -4.65 -11.70 -22.34
C ARG A 59 -4.91 -12.66 -21.18
N PRO A 60 -3.91 -13.49 -20.78
CA PRO A 60 -3.99 -14.32 -19.58
C PRO A 60 -4.26 -13.49 -18.31
N ASP A 61 -4.83 -14.13 -17.29
CA ASP A 61 -5.06 -13.47 -16.02
C ASP A 61 -3.79 -13.17 -15.24
N VAL A 62 -3.82 -12.03 -14.55
CA VAL A 62 -2.78 -11.64 -13.61
C VAL A 62 -3.20 -12.13 -12.24
N THR A 63 -2.31 -12.88 -11.60
CA THR A 63 -2.53 -13.49 -10.28
C THR A 63 -1.86 -12.70 -9.16
N THR A 64 -0.89 -11.84 -9.51
CA THR A 64 -0.16 -11.00 -8.55
C THR A 64 0.14 -9.63 -9.13
N LEU A 65 -0.13 -8.57 -8.38
CA LEU A 65 0.32 -7.20 -8.70
C LEU A 65 1.28 -6.71 -7.63
N ALA A 66 2.56 -6.56 -7.97
CA ALA A 66 3.55 -5.91 -7.10
C ALA A 66 3.26 -4.41 -7.03
N LEU A 67 3.12 -3.85 -5.84
CA LEU A 67 2.95 -2.40 -5.67
C LEU A 67 4.28 -1.68 -5.45
N GLY A 68 5.31 -2.40 -5.02
CA GLY A 68 6.55 -1.78 -4.57
C GLY A 68 6.51 -1.49 -3.07
N ARG A 69 7.23 -0.44 -2.67
CA ARG A 69 7.35 0.00 -1.28
C ARG A 69 6.18 0.89 -0.90
N ALA A 70 5.59 0.67 0.27
CA ALA A 70 4.49 1.50 0.78
C ALA A 70 4.88 2.97 0.94
N VAL A 71 6.16 3.30 1.16
CA VAL A 71 6.66 4.69 1.19
C VAL A 71 6.46 5.45 -0.12
N ASN A 72 6.33 4.75 -1.26
CA ASN A 72 5.97 5.38 -2.53
C ASN A 72 4.49 5.79 -2.57
N PHE A 73 3.70 5.39 -1.57
CA PHE A 73 2.28 5.70 -1.42
C PHE A 73 2.03 6.28 -0.03
N PRO A 74 2.23 7.60 0.20
CA PRO A 74 2.15 8.18 1.54
C PRO A 74 0.83 7.91 2.28
N TRP A 75 -0.26 7.70 1.54
CA TRP A 75 -1.56 7.34 2.10
C TRP A 75 -1.59 5.91 2.68
N ILE A 76 -0.80 4.97 2.14
CA ILE A 76 -0.61 3.62 2.71
C ILE A 76 0.26 3.74 3.96
N SER A 77 1.43 4.39 3.87
CA SER A 77 2.31 4.58 5.03
C SER A 77 1.57 5.18 6.23
N ARG A 78 0.77 6.22 5.98
CA ARG A 78 -0.07 6.85 7.00
C ARG A 78 -1.15 5.93 7.53
N PHE A 79 -1.82 5.19 6.65
CA PHE A 79 -2.82 4.21 7.08
C PHE A 79 -2.22 3.15 8.00
N LEU A 80 -1.03 2.62 7.69
CA LEU A 80 -0.34 1.64 8.52
C LEU A 80 -0.02 2.22 9.90
N ALA A 81 0.55 3.43 9.93
CA ALA A 81 0.90 4.13 11.16
C ALA A 81 -0.34 4.40 12.04
N ASP A 82 -1.41 4.94 11.45
CA ASP A 82 -2.65 5.24 12.17
C ASP A 82 -3.32 3.97 12.70
N THR A 83 -3.30 2.89 11.91
CA THR A 83 -3.91 1.61 12.29
C THR A 83 -3.17 0.97 13.45
N ALA A 84 -1.84 1.04 13.46
CA ALA A 84 -1.04 0.65 14.61
C ALA A 84 -1.43 1.44 15.87
N LEU A 85 -1.54 2.77 15.78
CA LEU A 85 -1.86 3.62 16.93
C LEU A 85 -3.30 3.47 17.44
N ARG A 86 -4.24 3.00 16.61
CA ARG A 86 -5.59 2.66 17.07
C ARG A 86 -5.61 1.44 17.99
N ASN A 87 -4.59 0.59 17.95
CA ASN A 87 -4.47 -0.52 18.88
C ASN A 87 -3.91 -0.02 20.23
N PRO A 88 -4.68 -0.07 21.33
CA PRO A 88 -4.25 0.44 22.63
C PRO A 88 -3.01 -0.28 23.19
N ASP A 89 -2.80 -1.53 22.80
CA ASP A 89 -1.66 -2.33 23.27
C ASP A 89 -0.42 -2.17 22.38
N TRP A 90 -0.49 -1.37 21.32
CA TRP A 90 0.58 -1.25 20.34
C TRP A 90 1.90 -0.77 20.94
N ALA A 91 1.87 0.31 21.73
CA ALA A 91 3.07 0.91 22.30
C ALA A 91 3.80 -0.06 23.24
N VAL A 92 3.04 -0.82 24.04
CA VAL A 92 3.60 -1.85 24.93
C VAL A 92 4.13 -3.03 24.11
N GLY A 93 3.37 -3.47 23.09
CA GLY A 93 3.76 -4.55 22.20
C GLY A 93 5.09 -4.26 21.50
N VAL A 94 5.18 -3.14 20.77
CA VAL A 94 6.38 -2.80 19.99
C VAL A 94 7.62 -2.55 20.84
N ALA A 95 7.45 -2.09 22.08
CA ALA A 95 8.54 -1.90 23.04
C ALA A 95 9.09 -3.24 23.58
N ARG A 96 8.25 -4.28 23.69
CA ARG A 96 8.63 -5.61 24.18
C ARG A 96 9.11 -6.56 23.07
N THR A 97 8.70 -6.33 21.82
CA THR A 97 9.07 -7.17 20.68
C THR A 97 10.49 -6.88 20.20
N ARG A 98 11.30 -7.93 20.02
CA ARG A 98 12.63 -7.82 19.43
C ARG A 98 12.53 -7.34 17.98
N ILE A 99 13.53 -6.60 17.50
CA ILE A 99 13.50 -5.99 16.16
C ILE A 99 13.19 -7.03 15.07
N GLY A 100 13.82 -8.21 15.09
CA GLY A 100 13.59 -9.28 14.10
C GLY A 100 12.23 -9.99 14.19
N GLU A 101 11.43 -9.71 15.22
CA GLU A 101 10.09 -10.30 15.43
C GLU A 101 8.97 -9.30 15.12
N ARG A 102 9.30 -8.03 14.83
CA ARG A 102 8.31 -6.96 14.64
C ARG A 102 7.42 -7.16 13.41
N ASP A 103 7.89 -7.90 12.40
CA ASP A 103 7.07 -8.25 11.23
C ASP A 103 5.80 -9.04 11.62
N GLN A 104 5.87 -9.87 12.67
CA GLN A 104 4.71 -10.59 13.20
C GLN A 104 3.73 -9.64 13.89
N LEU A 105 4.25 -8.64 14.62
CA LEU A 105 3.45 -7.61 15.27
C LEU A 105 2.71 -6.72 14.25
N ALA A 106 3.32 -6.42 13.10
CA ALA A 106 2.71 -5.62 12.05
C ALA A 106 1.66 -6.39 11.21
N ARG A 107 1.57 -7.71 11.34
CA ARG A 107 0.66 -8.54 10.54
C ARG A 107 -0.81 -8.07 10.62
N PRO A 108 -1.41 -7.82 11.80
CA PRO A 108 -2.80 -7.36 11.88
C PRO A 108 -3.01 -5.99 11.24
N VAL A 109 -1.99 -5.12 11.25
CA VAL A 109 -2.02 -3.78 10.64
C VAL A 109 -2.00 -3.89 9.11
N LEU A 110 -1.13 -4.74 8.56
CA LEU A 110 -1.01 -4.95 7.11
C LEU A 110 -2.21 -5.72 6.54
N HIS A 111 -2.89 -6.52 7.35
CA HIS A 111 -4.12 -7.23 6.97
C HIS A 111 -5.41 -6.54 7.41
N ASP A 112 -5.36 -5.26 7.79
CA ASP A 112 -6.57 -4.50 8.14
C ASP A 112 -7.56 -4.52 6.95
N PRO A 113 -8.83 -4.94 7.15
CA PRO A 113 -9.81 -5.02 6.09
C PRO A 113 -10.06 -3.71 5.35
N ALA A 114 -9.94 -2.56 6.03
CA ALA A 114 -10.12 -1.25 5.41
C ALA A 114 -8.96 -0.91 4.47
N LEU A 115 -7.72 -1.37 4.75
CA LEU A 115 -6.62 -1.26 3.80
C LEU A 115 -6.92 -2.06 2.54
N LEU A 116 -7.32 -3.33 2.72
CA LEU A 116 -7.62 -4.23 1.61
C LEU A 116 -8.76 -3.68 0.74
N GLN A 117 -9.81 -3.12 1.36
CA GLN A 117 -10.91 -2.50 0.65
C GLN A 117 -10.46 -1.31 -0.21
N ARG A 118 -9.58 -0.44 0.31
CA ARG A 118 -9.02 0.70 -0.43
C ARG A 118 -8.16 0.25 -1.62
N LEU A 119 -7.33 -0.77 -1.42
CA LEU A 119 -6.50 -1.37 -2.47
C LEU A 119 -7.34 -2.12 -3.52
N ALA A 120 -8.48 -2.69 -3.12
CA ALA A 120 -9.38 -3.41 -4.03
C ALA A 120 -10.29 -2.48 -4.85
N ALA A 121 -10.48 -1.23 -4.42
CA ALA A 121 -11.38 -0.27 -5.07
C ALA A 121 -11.22 -0.15 -6.60
N PRO A 122 -10.01 0.00 -7.19
CA PRO A 122 -9.87 0.14 -8.64
C PRO A 122 -10.16 -1.15 -9.43
N PHE A 123 -10.31 -2.30 -8.76
CA PHE A 123 -10.68 -3.58 -9.37
C PHE A 123 -12.20 -3.79 -9.42
N ALA A 124 -12.99 -2.87 -8.85
CA ALA A 124 -14.44 -2.94 -8.92
C ALA A 124 -14.92 -2.93 -10.38
N GLY A 125 -15.78 -3.89 -10.74
CA GLY A 125 -16.28 -4.04 -12.11
C GLY A 125 -15.29 -4.65 -13.11
N SER A 126 -14.06 -4.96 -12.71
CA SER A 126 -13.10 -5.68 -13.55
C SER A 126 -13.25 -7.20 -13.42
N ARG A 127 -12.63 -7.94 -14.35
CA ARG A 127 -12.56 -9.41 -14.30
C ARG A 127 -11.65 -9.95 -13.19
N HIS A 128 -10.87 -9.10 -12.54
CA HIS A 128 -9.99 -9.46 -11.43
C HIS A 128 -10.59 -9.03 -10.10
N ALA A 129 -10.30 -9.79 -9.06
CA ALA A 129 -10.62 -9.46 -7.69
C ALA A 129 -9.36 -9.56 -6.83
N VAL A 130 -9.19 -8.60 -5.92
CA VAL A 130 -8.14 -8.66 -4.89
C VAL A 130 -8.61 -9.61 -3.80
N ILE A 131 -7.88 -10.71 -3.61
CA ILE A 131 -8.20 -11.76 -2.63
C ILE A 131 -7.29 -11.71 -1.40
N GLY A 132 -6.25 -10.88 -1.43
CA GLY A 132 -5.34 -10.71 -0.31
C GLY A 132 -4.18 -9.79 -0.61
N LEU A 133 -3.37 -9.58 0.42
CA LEU A 133 -2.14 -8.80 0.41
C LEU A 133 -1.02 -9.67 0.99
N SER A 134 0.09 -9.80 0.29
CA SER A 134 1.34 -10.32 0.84
C SER A 134 2.36 -9.20 0.97
N TYR A 135 3.29 -9.36 1.91
CA TYR A 135 4.28 -8.33 2.21
C TYR A 135 5.62 -8.93 2.66
N GLU A 136 6.68 -8.12 2.58
CA GLU A 136 7.97 -8.38 3.21
C GLU A 136 8.62 -7.08 3.69
N LYS A 137 9.71 -7.20 4.47
CA LYS A 137 10.61 -6.09 4.83
C LYS A 137 9.88 -4.91 5.45
N VAL A 138 9.17 -5.16 6.55
CA VAL A 138 8.42 -4.09 7.23
C VAL A 138 9.41 -3.16 7.92
N LEU A 139 9.30 -1.86 7.66
CA LEU A 139 10.07 -0.83 8.36
C LEU A 139 9.21 -0.09 9.36
N PHE A 140 9.84 0.25 10.47
CA PHE A 140 9.24 0.97 11.58
C PHE A 140 9.89 2.34 11.71
N GLY A 141 9.07 3.35 11.94
CA GLY A 141 9.49 4.74 12.11
C GLY A 141 8.70 5.39 13.24
N ARG A 142 9.03 6.63 13.60
CA ARG A 142 8.33 7.33 14.68
C ARG A 142 6.92 7.72 14.25
N ALA A 143 5.98 7.61 15.18
CA ALA A 143 4.59 7.98 15.00
C ALA A 143 4.42 9.44 14.55
N ASP A 144 5.18 10.37 15.14
CA ASP A 144 5.09 11.79 14.81
C ASP A 144 5.59 12.16 13.39
N ILE A 145 6.27 11.24 12.70
CA ILE A 145 6.71 11.40 11.31
C ILE A 145 5.69 10.80 10.33
N HIS A 146 5.13 9.63 10.68
CA HIS A 146 4.39 8.80 9.71
C HIS A 146 2.87 8.77 9.93
N ALA A 147 2.38 9.02 11.14
CA ALA A 147 0.96 9.01 11.45
C ALA A 147 0.28 10.32 11.01
N SER A 148 -1.05 10.28 10.91
CA SER A 148 -1.87 11.48 10.82
C SER A 148 -1.63 12.36 12.06
N PRO A 149 -1.57 13.70 11.89
CA PRO A 149 -1.55 14.60 13.03
C PRO A 149 -2.78 14.32 13.90
N PRO A 150 -2.62 14.19 15.23
CA PRO A 150 -3.75 13.98 16.10
C PRO A 150 -4.61 15.25 16.17
N ALA A 151 -5.89 15.12 16.54
CA ALA A 151 -6.75 16.27 16.83
C ALA A 151 -6.28 17.07 18.07
N SER A 152 -5.45 16.45 18.92
CA SER A 152 -4.81 17.04 20.10
C SER A 152 -3.35 16.56 20.17
N PRO A 153 -2.35 17.41 20.50
CA PRO A 153 -0.94 17.04 20.44
C PRO A 153 -0.65 15.75 21.20
N LEU A 154 0.07 14.83 20.53
CA LEU A 154 0.60 13.62 21.18
C LEU A 154 1.49 14.06 22.36
N THR A 155 1.39 13.36 23.48
CA THR A 155 2.41 13.50 24.53
C THR A 155 3.77 13.16 23.94
N SER A 156 4.86 13.73 24.48
CA SER A 156 6.23 13.45 24.03
C SER A 156 6.54 11.94 23.96
N GLN A 157 5.91 11.16 24.83
CA GLN A 157 6.03 9.71 24.88
C GLN A 157 5.25 8.99 23.77
N ALA A 158 4.07 9.50 23.39
CA ALA A 158 3.28 8.97 22.28
C ALA A 158 3.89 9.35 20.90
N ALA A 159 4.54 10.50 20.81
CA ALA A 159 5.25 10.94 19.60
C ALA A 159 6.44 10.02 19.23
N ALA A 160 7.10 9.42 20.23
CA ALA A 160 8.26 8.55 20.04
C ALA A 160 7.91 7.07 19.77
N VAL A 161 6.62 6.69 19.77
CA VAL A 161 6.21 5.30 19.54
C VAL A 161 6.59 4.87 18.12
N MET A 162 7.15 3.67 17.99
CA MET A 162 7.51 3.10 16.69
C MET A 162 6.27 2.47 16.04
N VAL A 163 6.00 2.81 14.77
CA VAL A 163 4.86 2.34 13.98
C VAL A 163 5.33 1.83 12.61
N PRO A 164 4.66 0.82 12.02
CA PRO A 164 4.97 0.40 10.66
C PRO A 164 4.60 1.54 9.71
N TYR A 165 5.51 1.88 8.81
CA TYR A 165 5.27 2.91 7.80
C TYR A 165 5.65 2.43 6.40
N ASP A 166 6.43 1.36 6.29
CA ASP A 166 6.83 0.80 5.02
C ASP A 166 6.76 -0.72 5.03
N ALA A 167 6.48 -1.28 3.87
CA ALA A 167 6.62 -2.68 3.54
C ALA A 167 6.70 -2.79 2.02
N GLN A 168 7.35 -3.83 1.52
CA GLN A 168 7.21 -4.21 0.13
C GLN A 168 5.90 -4.99 -0.02
N LEU A 169 5.03 -4.59 -0.96
CA LEU A 169 3.65 -5.04 -1.05
C LEU A 169 3.34 -5.74 -2.37
N TRP A 170 2.50 -6.79 -2.30
CA TRP A 170 1.90 -7.44 -3.47
C TRP A 170 0.44 -7.77 -3.22
N LEU A 171 -0.42 -7.37 -4.16
CA LEU A 171 -1.80 -7.82 -4.19
C LEU A 171 -1.87 -9.23 -4.76
N ARG A 172 -2.62 -10.10 -4.10
CA ARG A 172 -3.03 -11.40 -4.62
C ARG A 172 -4.34 -11.22 -5.37
N LEU A 173 -4.35 -11.64 -6.63
CA LEU A 173 -5.48 -11.48 -7.53
C LEU A 173 -6.03 -12.85 -7.93
N ALA A 174 -7.34 -12.92 -8.12
CA ALA A 174 -8.02 -14.07 -8.73
C ALA A 174 -8.98 -13.60 -9.83
N PRO A 175 -9.30 -14.47 -10.80
CA PRO A 175 -10.44 -14.27 -11.66
C PRO A 175 -11.72 -14.10 -10.82
N ARG A 176 -12.55 -13.12 -11.14
CA ARG A 176 -13.76 -12.85 -10.37
C ARG A 176 -14.78 -14.00 -10.46
N ASN A 177 -14.81 -14.71 -11.58
CA ASN A 177 -15.65 -15.88 -11.78
C ASN A 177 -15.23 -17.10 -10.95
N SER A 178 -13.99 -17.16 -10.44
CA SER A 178 -13.52 -18.23 -9.56
C SER A 178 -13.87 -17.98 -8.08
N LEU A 179 -14.58 -16.89 -7.77
CA LEU A 179 -15.00 -16.54 -6.41
C LEU A 179 -16.49 -16.82 -6.13
N ALA A 180 -17.22 -17.35 -7.11
CA ALA A 180 -18.60 -17.80 -6.86
C ALA A 180 -18.59 -18.98 -5.88
N PRO A 181 -19.53 -19.03 -4.91
CA PRO A 181 -19.68 -20.22 -4.10
C PRO A 181 -20.06 -21.38 -5.02
N THR A 182 -19.34 -22.49 -4.92
CA THR A 182 -19.89 -23.79 -5.30
C THR A 182 -21.22 -23.93 -4.56
N ALA A 183 -22.32 -23.96 -5.32
CA ALA A 183 -23.61 -24.32 -4.76
C ALA A 183 -23.51 -25.76 -4.24
N GLU A 184 -23.55 -25.92 -2.92
CA GLU A 184 -23.94 -27.17 -2.25
C GLU A 184 -25.40 -27.04 -1.79
#